data_AF-A0A383CFP0-F1
#
_entry.id   AF-A0A383CFP0-F1
#
_cell.length_a   1.000
_cell.length_b   1.000
_cell.length_c   1.000
_cell.angle_alpha   90.00
_cell.angle_beta   90.00
_cell.angle_gamma   90.00
#
_symmetry.space_group_name_H-M   'P 1'
#
loop_
_entity.id
_entity.type
_entity.pdbx_description
1 polymer ?
#
loop_
_entity_poly.entity_id
_entity_poly.type
_entity_poly.pdbx_seq_one_letter_code
_entity_poly.pdbx_strand_id
1 'polypeptide(L)'
;MQVTAEADTQGEFSQEISDLPDGSYQIGGIAADQSGNISRQANAIPLIIDNTPPQIDLVLGEVSSPPGSSNRMQTVHKTPNVRPPVPVKVTDAGGIAFIDLYLLEGTTSVSLDGGGSRRNASGTRSISDVILPLEGRNLITGVTYTAKVVARDLAGLRAENSLQFMVDARAPDVNPPQIAFVSPSSEGMLTADPRLELKVKLDDNESGFNIDSVDFASIVLSDADAQSVMISQLSKSSN
;
A
#
# COMPACT_ATOMS: atom_id res chain seq x y z
N MET A 1 0.63 -13.33 -32.04
CA MET A 1 1.68 -14.28 -32.46
C MET A 1 1.00 -15.50 -33.06
N GLN A 2 1.50 -16.04 -34.16
CA GLN A 2 1.04 -17.31 -34.74
C GLN A 2 2.26 -18.23 -34.81
N VAL A 3 2.12 -19.43 -34.26
CA VAL A 3 3.15 -20.47 -34.31
C VAL A 3 2.57 -21.64 -35.12
N THR A 4 3.39 -22.21 -36.00
CA THR A 4 3.04 -23.38 -36.79
C THR A 4 3.95 -24.52 -36.37
N ALA A 5 3.37 -25.67 -36.03
CA ALA A 5 4.09 -26.87 -35.68
C ALA A 5 3.58 -28.03 -36.55
N GLU A 6 4.48 -28.95 -36.88
CA GLU A 6 4.12 -30.21 -37.53
C GLU A 6 3.83 -31.24 -36.44
N ALA A 7 2.68 -31.91 -36.55
CA ALA A 7 2.31 -32.99 -35.66
C ALA A 7 3.11 -34.25 -35.99
N ASP A 8 3.41 -35.05 -34.97
CA ASP A 8 4.09 -36.32 -35.12
C ASP A 8 3.16 -37.40 -35.74
N THR A 9 3.68 -38.62 -35.88
CA THR A 9 2.93 -39.76 -36.44
C THR A 9 1.69 -40.17 -35.65
N GLN A 10 1.51 -39.66 -34.42
CA GLN A 10 0.31 -39.86 -33.59
C GLN A 10 -0.63 -38.63 -33.62
N GLY A 11 -0.25 -37.55 -34.31
CA GLY A 11 -1.02 -36.31 -34.36
C GLY A 11 -0.74 -35.36 -33.19
N GLU A 12 0.32 -35.61 -32.41
CA GLU A 12 0.69 -34.79 -31.26
C GLU A 12 1.80 -33.80 -31.63
N PHE A 13 1.78 -32.62 -30.99
CA PHE A 13 2.90 -31.69 -31.04
C PHE A 13 3.03 -30.96 -29.70
N SER A 14 4.24 -30.50 -29.39
CA SER A 14 4.50 -29.68 -28.21
C SER A 14 5.38 -28.50 -28.61
N GLN A 15 5.02 -27.32 -28.10
CA GLN A 15 5.77 -26.10 -28.31
C GLN A 15 5.82 -25.33 -27.00
N GLU A 16 7.04 -25.05 -26.54
CA GLU A 16 7.26 -24.12 -25.44
C GLU A 16 7.19 -22.69 -25.98
N ILE A 17 6.46 -21.82 -25.27
CA ILE A 17 6.43 -20.39 -25.51
C ILE A 17 6.98 -19.72 -24.26
N SER A 18 8.14 -19.08 -24.40
CA SER A 18 8.83 -18.39 -23.33
C SER A 18 8.65 -16.87 -23.43
N ASP A 19 8.98 -16.15 -22.36
CA ASP A 19 9.07 -14.69 -22.31
C ASP A 19 7.80 -13.93 -22.71
N LEU A 20 6.62 -14.52 -22.42
CA LEU A 20 5.36 -13.79 -22.55
C LEU A 20 5.30 -12.67 -21.50
N PRO A 21 5.11 -11.41 -21.93
CA PRO A 21 4.85 -10.31 -21.00
C PRO A 21 3.52 -10.51 -20.27
N ASP A 22 3.33 -9.77 -19.19
CA ASP A 22 2.05 -9.70 -18.50
C ASP A 22 0.93 -9.32 -19.44
N GLY A 23 -0.19 -10.01 -19.30
CA GLY A 23 -1.34 -9.74 -20.14
C GLY A 23 -2.39 -10.83 -20.14
N SER A 24 -3.53 -10.48 -20.73
CA SER A 24 -4.57 -11.44 -21.07
C SER A 24 -4.41 -11.89 -22.51
N TYR A 25 -4.35 -13.19 -22.70
CA TYR A 25 -4.17 -13.89 -23.96
C TYR A 25 -5.37 -14.81 -24.22
N GLN A 26 -5.50 -15.22 -25.48
CA GLN A 26 -6.47 -16.21 -25.92
C GLN A 26 -5.73 -17.27 -26.74
N ILE A 27 -5.86 -18.53 -26.35
CA ILE A 27 -5.27 -19.66 -27.08
C ILE A 27 -6.33 -20.25 -27.98
N GLY A 28 -6.05 -20.34 -29.27
CA GLY A 28 -6.90 -21.01 -30.26
C GLY A 28 -6.05 -21.59 -31.39
N GLY A 29 -6.65 -22.41 -32.24
CA GLY A 29 -5.93 -23.08 -33.32
C GLY A 29 -6.84 -23.60 -34.43
N ILE A 30 -6.20 -23.94 -35.55
CA ILE A 30 -6.75 -24.67 -36.69
C ILE A 30 -5.75 -25.75 -37.09
N ALA A 31 -6.23 -26.82 -37.72
CA ALA A 31 -5.40 -27.84 -38.35
C ALA A 31 -5.57 -27.77 -39.87
N ALA A 32 -4.50 -28.09 -40.61
CA ALA A 32 -4.54 -28.24 -42.07
C ALA A 32 -3.88 -29.57 -42.46
N ASP A 33 -4.48 -30.29 -43.41
CA ASP A 33 -3.87 -31.50 -43.98
C ASP A 33 -2.96 -31.18 -45.19
N GLN A 34 -2.22 -32.18 -45.68
CA GLN A 34 -1.33 -32.03 -46.84
C GLN A 34 -2.07 -31.66 -48.14
N SER A 35 -3.38 -31.92 -48.21
CA SER A 35 -4.21 -31.57 -49.35
C SER A 35 -4.78 -30.15 -49.25
N GLY A 36 -4.50 -29.44 -48.15
CA GLY A 36 -4.95 -28.08 -47.91
C GLY A 36 -6.35 -27.95 -47.29
N ASN A 37 -6.94 -29.04 -46.78
CA ASN A 37 -8.21 -28.95 -46.05
C ASN A 37 -7.97 -28.38 -44.65
N ILE A 38 -8.69 -27.32 -44.29
CA ILE A 38 -8.53 -26.60 -43.01
C ILE A 38 -9.71 -26.93 -42.08
N SER A 39 -9.44 -27.18 -40.80
CA SER A 39 -10.46 -27.42 -39.78
C SER A 39 -11.24 -26.15 -39.42
N ARG A 40 -12.34 -26.30 -38.66
CA ARG A 40 -12.93 -25.16 -37.95
C ARG A 40 -11.99 -24.66 -36.86
N GLN A 41 -12.10 -23.38 -36.49
CA GLN A 41 -11.35 -22.80 -35.38
C GLN A 41 -11.77 -23.44 -34.06
N ALA A 42 -10.79 -23.83 -33.24
CA ALA A 42 -11.01 -24.32 -31.89
C ALA A 42 -11.57 -23.22 -30.98
N ASN A 43 -12.34 -23.61 -29.95
CA ASN A 43 -12.81 -22.68 -28.93
C ASN A 43 -11.61 -22.04 -28.21
N ALA A 44 -11.66 -20.71 -28.05
CA ALA A 44 -10.58 -19.98 -27.41
C ALA A 44 -10.53 -20.28 -25.90
N ILE A 45 -9.32 -20.53 -25.39
CA ILE A 45 -9.05 -20.69 -23.96
C ILE A 45 -8.44 -19.39 -23.44
N PRO A 46 -9.05 -18.73 -22.43
CA PRO A 46 -8.46 -17.55 -21.83
C PRO A 46 -7.22 -17.92 -21.02
N LEU A 47 -6.16 -17.14 -21.17
CA LEU A 47 -4.91 -17.28 -20.43
C LEU A 47 -4.53 -15.91 -19.85
N ILE A 48 -4.17 -15.87 -18.58
CA ILE A 48 -3.58 -14.67 -17.96
C ILE A 48 -2.14 -15.02 -17.62
N ILE A 49 -1.21 -14.22 -18.13
CA ILE A 49 0.20 -14.27 -17.71
C ILE A 49 0.43 -13.09 -16.79
N ASP A 50 1.02 -13.40 -15.64
CA ASP A 50 1.46 -12.46 -14.63
C ASP A 50 2.83 -12.95 -14.10
N ASN A 51 3.86 -12.20 -14.45
CA ASN A 51 5.27 -12.43 -14.17
C ASN A 51 5.89 -11.30 -13.34
N THR A 52 5.09 -10.33 -12.90
CA THR A 52 5.54 -9.18 -12.11
C THR A 52 5.16 -9.35 -10.65
N PRO A 53 6.13 -9.46 -9.71
CA PRO A 53 5.82 -9.50 -8.29
C PRO A 53 5.26 -8.17 -7.76
N PRO A 54 4.59 -8.19 -6.59
CA PRO A 54 4.05 -6.98 -5.98
C PRO A 54 5.12 -5.95 -5.63
N GLN A 55 4.77 -4.67 -5.71
CA GLN A 55 5.58 -3.56 -5.22
C GLN A 55 5.13 -3.16 -3.81
N ILE A 56 6.09 -2.94 -2.90
CA ILE A 56 5.84 -2.65 -1.48
C ILE A 56 6.54 -1.34 -1.09
N ASP A 57 5.76 -0.38 -0.65
CA ASP A 57 6.22 0.88 -0.08
C ASP A 57 5.97 0.92 1.44
N LEU A 58 7.02 1.29 2.17
CA LEU A 58 7.01 1.50 3.62
C LEU A 58 7.45 2.92 3.93
N VAL A 59 6.69 3.62 4.76
CA VAL A 59 6.98 5.01 5.13
C VAL A 59 6.95 5.16 6.65
N LEU A 60 7.93 5.84 7.21
CA LEU A 60 7.95 6.27 8.61
C LEU A 60 8.58 7.66 8.70
N GLY A 61 7.73 8.70 8.72
CA GLY A 61 8.11 10.10 8.90
C GLY A 61 9.23 10.60 7.97
N GLU A 62 9.64 11.84 8.18
CA GLU A 62 10.89 12.39 7.63
C GLU A 62 12.10 11.90 8.43
N VAL A 63 13.21 11.64 7.74
CA VAL A 63 14.46 11.18 8.36
C VAL A 63 15.14 12.36 9.07
N SER A 64 15.16 12.37 10.41
CA SER A 64 15.97 13.34 11.16
C SER A 64 17.47 13.04 10.98
N SER A 65 18.10 13.64 9.97
CA SER A 65 19.56 13.72 9.92
C SER A 65 20.03 14.75 10.96
N PRO A 66 20.98 14.44 11.85
CA PRO A 66 21.57 15.44 12.72
C PRO A 66 22.14 16.59 11.88
N PRO A 67 21.86 17.87 12.20
CA PRO A 67 22.44 18.99 11.47
C PRO A 67 23.96 18.90 11.52
N GLY A 68 24.60 18.81 10.35
CA GLY A 68 26.06 18.73 10.20
C GLY A 68 26.64 17.36 9.84
N SER A 69 25.83 16.31 9.67
CA SER A 69 26.34 14.98 9.28
C SER A 69 26.36 14.81 7.75
N SER A 70 27.51 15.04 7.12
CA SER A 70 27.71 14.86 5.67
C SER A 70 27.98 13.40 5.25
N ASN A 71 27.91 12.45 6.19
CA ASN A 71 28.13 11.04 5.91
C ASN A 71 26.81 10.33 5.59
N ARG A 72 26.65 9.93 4.33
CA ARG A 72 25.52 9.14 3.78
C ARG A 72 25.53 7.67 4.25
N MET A 73 26.02 7.38 5.46
CA MET A 73 25.81 6.08 6.09
C MET A 73 24.41 6.08 6.68
N GLN A 74 23.59 5.18 6.16
CA GLN A 74 22.17 4.96 6.46
C GLN A 74 21.86 5.23 7.93
N THR A 75 21.33 6.42 8.20
CA THR A 75 20.91 6.79 9.55
C THR A 75 19.61 6.03 9.78
N VAL A 76 19.62 5.07 10.72
CA VAL A 76 18.39 4.41 11.16
C VAL A 76 17.38 5.50 11.53
N HIS A 77 16.16 5.42 10.98
CA HIS A 77 15.11 6.41 11.26
C HIS A 77 14.93 6.52 12.77
N LYS A 78 14.93 7.73 13.33
CA LYS A 78 14.70 7.93 14.77
C LYS A 78 13.37 8.63 14.95
N THR A 79 12.55 8.06 15.82
CA THR A 79 11.20 8.55 16.10
C THR A 79 11.02 8.80 17.60
N PRO A 80 10.49 9.95 18.03
CA PRO A 80 10.11 10.15 19.42
C PRO A 80 8.85 9.36 19.81
N ASN A 81 8.10 8.84 18.82
CA ASN A 81 6.93 8.03 19.07
C ASN A 81 7.29 6.68 19.68
N VAL A 82 6.76 6.41 20.86
CA VAL A 82 6.84 5.09 21.49
C VAL A 82 5.85 4.09 20.89
N ARG A 83 4.93 4.52 20.03
CA ARG A 83 4.01 3.67 19.27
C ARG A 83 3.86 4.19 17.82
N PRO A 84 4.96 4.15 17.03
CA PRO A 84 4.96 4.74 15.69
C PRO A 84 4.06 3.94 14.73
N PRO A 85 3.09 4.57 14.05
CA PRO A 85 2.48 3.99 12.85
C PRO A 85 3.50 3.94 11.71
N VAL A 86 3.61 2.80 11.05
CA VAL A 86 4.35 2.66 9.78
C VAL A 86 3.34 2.36 8.67
N PRO A 87 2.88 3.38 7.92
CA PRO A 87 2.06 3.17 6.73
C PRO A 87 2.72 2.25 5.72
N VAL A 88 1.88 1.38 5.15
CA VAL A 88 2.21 0.39 4.14
C VAL A 88 1.32 0.61 2.93
N LYS A 89 1.91 0.61 1.74
CA LYS A 89 1.17 0.50 0.49
C LYS A 89 1.75 -0.62 -0.34
N VAL A 90 0.88 -1.52 -0.80
CA VAL A 90 1.27 -2.57 -1.74
C VAL A 90 0.44 -2.41 -3.01
N THR A 91 1.09 -2.55 -4.16
CA THR A 91 0.45 -2.48 -5.48
C THR A 91 0.90 -3.63 -6.35
N ASP A 92 -0.05 -4.17 -7.12
CA ASP A 92 0.22 -5.20 -8.10
C ASP A 92 -0.79 -5.15 -9.25
N ALA A 93 -0.33 -5.32 -10.50
CA ALA A 93 -1.20 -5.22 -11.66
C ALA A 93 -2.03 -6.50 -11.90
N GLY A 94 -1.50 -7.68 -11.56
CA GLY A 94 -2.16 -8.98 -11.64
C GLY A 94 -3.09 -9.27 -10.46
N GLY A 95 -2.91 -8.54 -9.36
CA GLY A 95 -3.79 -8.53 -8.19
C GLY A 95 -3.17 -9.22 -6.99
N ILE A 96 -3.39 -8.66 -5.81
CA ILE A 96 -2.75 -9.09 -4.56
C ILE A 96 -3.60 -10.17 -3.89
N ALA A 97 -3.00 -11.32 -3.56
CA ALA A 97 -3.68 -12.36 -2.78
C ALA A 97 -3.74 -11.97 -1.29
N PHE A 98 -2.58 -11.70 -0.69
CA PHE A 98 -2.47 -11.30 0.71
C PHE A 98 -1.15 -10.58 0.99
N ILE A 99 -1.13 -9.87 2.11
CA ILE A 99 0.09 -9.30 2.70
C ILE A 99 0.23 -9.81 4.14
N ASP A 100 1.46 -10.06 4.58
CA ASP A 100 1.83 -10.36 5.96
C ASP A 100 2.63 -9.18 6.53
N LEU A 101 2.18 -8.66 7.66
CA LEU A 101 2.73 -7.51 8.37
C LEU A 101 3.45 -7.96 9.63
N TYR A 102 4.67 -7.44 9.82
CA TYR A 102 5.51 -7.76 10.97
C TYR A 102 6.14 -6.51 11.55
N LEU A 103 6.17 -6.44 12.88
CA LEU A 103 7.07 -5.57 13.61
C LEU A 103 7.98 -6.44 14.47
N LEU A 104 9.29 -6.24 14.38
CA LEU A 104 10.29 -7.10 15.00
C LEU A 104 11.23 -6.30 15.91
N GLU A 105 11.48 -6.84 17.10
CA GLU A 105 12.57 -6.47 18.00
C GLU A 105 13.70 -7.48 17.81
N GLY A 106 14.67 -7.16 16.98
CA GLY A 106 15.62 -8.17 16.48
C GLY A 106 14.89 -9.27 15.72
N THR A 107 14.77 -10.47 16.30
CA THR A 107 14.04 -11.61 15.73
C THR A 107 12.69 -11.87 16.39
N THR A 108 12.36 -11.16 17.47
CA THR A 108 11.12 -11.36 18.23
C THR A 108 10.00 -10.51 17.66
N SER A 109 8.85 -11.12 17.38
CA SER A 109 7.68 -10.38 16.90
C SER A 109 7.04 -9.55 18.01
N VAL A 110 6.71 -8.31 17.66
CA VAL A 110 5.87 -7.41 18.42
C VAL A 110 4.43 -7.56 17.92
N SER A 111 3.49 -7.77 18.84
CA SER A 111 2.07 -7.82 18.51
C SER A 111 1.60 -6.51 17.89
N LEU A 112 0.80 -6.63 16.82
CA LEU A 112 0.22 -5.50 16.11
C LEU A 112 -1.21 -5.23 16.55
N ASP A 113 -1.64 -4.00 16.36
CA ASP A 113 -3.04 -3.63 16.39
C ASP A 113 -3.79 -4.14 15.14
N GLY A 114 -5.10 -4.29 15.22
CA GLY A 114 -5.92 -4.77 14.09
C GLY A 114 -5.86 -6.28 13.81
N GLY A 115 -5.34 -7.10 14.75
CA GLY A 115 -5.42 -8.56 14.70
C GLY A 115 -4.13 -9.27 14.28
N GLY A 116 -4.26 -10.40 13.57
CA GLY A 116 -3.12 -11.24 13.16
C GLY A 116 -2.17 -10.56 12.17
N SER A 117 -1.07 -11.19 11.77
CA SER A 117 -0.13 -10.59 10.80
C SER A 117 -0.67 -10.53 9.37
N ARG A 118 -1.57 -11.44 8.98
CA ARG A 118 -2.06 -11.54 7.59
C ARG A 118 -3.24 -10.61 7.32
N ARG A 119 -3.23 -9.99 6.14
CA ARG A 119 -4.36 -9.26 5.54
C ARG A 119 -4.65 -9.87 4.17
N ASN A 120 -5.87 -10.38 3.98
CA ASN A 120 -6.29 -10.85 2.67
C ASN A 120 -6.65 -9.65 1.81
N ALA A 121 -6.12 -9.62 0.58
CA ALA A 121 -6.39 -8.56 -0.39
C ALA A 121 -7.37 -9.00 -1.48
N SER A 122 -7.73 -10.30 -1.54
CA SER A 122 -8.80 -10.83 -2.40
C SER A 122 -8.69 -10.43 -3.89
N GLY A 123 -7.46 -10.26 -4.39
CA GLY A 123 -7.19 -9.88 -5.78
C GLY A 123 -7.22 -8.38 -6.06
N THR A 124 -7.32 -7.50 -5.06
CA THR A 124 -7.24 -6.05 -5.31
C THR A 124 -5.88 -5.66 -5.86
N ARG A 125 -5.85 -4.64 -6.73
CA ARG A 125 -4.60 -4.11 -7.31
C ARG A 125 -3.79 -3.22 -6.36
N SER A 126 -4.42 -2.75 -5.27
CA SER A 126 -3.74 -1.98 -4.25
C SER A 126 -4.38 -2.20 -2.89
N ILE A 127 -3.55 -2.33 -1.87
CA ILE A 127 -3.95 -2.37 -0.47
C ILE A 127 -3.08 -1.38 0.31
N SER A 128 -3.71 -0.62 1.19
CA SER A 128 -3.03 0.25 2.15
C SER A 128 -3.38 -0.21 3.56
N ASP A 129 -2.37 -0.29 4.41
CA ASP A 129 -2.52 -0.69 5.82
C ASP A 129 -1.45 0.01 6.66
N VAL A 130 -1.44 -0.20 7.97
CA VAL A 130 -0.49 0.40 8.89
C VAL A 130 0.06 -0.67 9.83
N ILE A 131 1.39 -0.79 9.90
CA ILE A 131 2.03 -1.55 10.98
C ILE A 131 2.02 -0.65 12.22
N LEU A 132 1.20 -1.02 13.19
CA LEU A 132 1.03 -0.29 14.44
C LEU A 132 1.18 -1.26 15.61
N PRO A 133 2.04 -0.99 16.62
CA PRO A 133 2.13 -1.84 17.80
C PRO A 133 0.78 -1.98 18.50
N LEU A 134 0.49 -3.09 19.17
CA LEU A 134 -0.77 -3.29 19.90
C LEU A 134 -1.09 -2.12 20.85
N GLU A 135 -2.36 -1.78 21.00
CA GLU A 135 -2.80 -0.75 21.95
C GLU A 135 -2.29 -1.05 23.37
N GLY A 136 -1.81 -0.03 24.07
CA GLY A 136 -1.19 -0.15 25.39
C GLY A 136 0.23 -0.73 25.41
N ARG A 137 0.79 -1.13 24.25
CA ARG A 137 2.17 -1.62 24.13
C ARG A 137 3.11 -0.55 23.56
N ASN A 138 3.77 0.17 24.45
CA ASN A 138 4.86 1.08 24.07
C ASN A 138 6.13 0.30 23.71
N LEU A 139 6.80 0.75 22.66
CA LEU A 139 8.13 0.32 22.26
C LEU A 139 9.20 0.96 23.15
N ILE A 140 10.36 0.31 23.24
CA ILE A 140 11.42 0.66 24.17
C ILE A 140 12.34 1.71 23.54
N THR A 141 12.56 2.82 24.24
CA THR A 141 13.52 3.85 23.83
C THR A 141 14.95 3.29 23.79
N GLY A 142 15.68 3.62 22.72
CA GLY A 142 17.03 3.15 22.43
C GLY A 142 17.08 1.81 21.69
N VAL A 143 15.94 1.16 21.46
CA VAL A 143 15.85 -0.13 20.74
C VAL A 143 15.53 0.12 19.27
N THR A 144 16.22 -0.63 18.40
CA THR A 144 15.95 -0.65 16.96
C THR A 144 14.93 -1.74 16.64
N TYR A 145 13.86 -1.35 15.97
CA TYR A 145 12.80 -2.21 15.47
C TYR A 145 12.89 -2.33 13.95
N THR A 146 12.36 -3.44 13.42
CA THR A 146 12.21 -3.65 11.97
C THR A 146 10.73 -3.84 11.65
N ALA A 147 10.17 -2.92 10.88
CA ALA A 147 8.90 -3.14 10.19
C ALA A 147 9.18 -3.95 8.91
N LYS A 148 8.45 -5.04 8.70
CA LYS A 148 8.62 -5.91 7.53
C LYS A 148 7.26 -6.25 6.94
N VAL A 149 7.18 -6.21 5.61
CA VAL A 149 6.01 -6.61 4.84
C VAL A 149 6.41 -7.69 3.86
N VAL A 150 5.58 -8.72 3.75
CA VAL A 150 5.70 -9.77 2.74
C VAL A 150 4.39 -9.80 1.96
N ALA A 151 4.45 -9.66 0.64
CA ALA A 151 3.27 -9.70 -0.22
C ALA A 151 3.32 -10.93 -1.14
N ARG A 152 2.14 -11.46 -1.46
CA ARG A 152 1.95 -12.37 -2.60
C ARG A 152 0.79 -11.94 -3.47
N ASP A 153 0.97 -12.05 -4.78
CA ASP A 153 -0.09 -11.89 -5.77
C ASP A 153 -0.90 -13.19 -5.97
N LEU A 154 -1.88 -13.12 -6.87
CA LEU A 154 -2.72 -14.24 -7.29
C LEU A 154 -1.99 -15.28 -8.15
N ALA A 155 -0.92 -14.89 -8.85
CA ALA A 155 -0.04 -15.79 -9.60
C ALA A 155 0.94 -16.56 -8.69
N GLY A 156 1.03 -16.17 -7.41
CA GLY A 156 1.88 -16.76 -6.39
C GLY A 156 3.28 -16.16 -6.29
N LEU A 157 3.60 -15.11 -7.06
CA LEU A 157 4.88 -14.41 -6.94
C LEU A 157 4.92 -13.66 -5.61
N ARG A 158 6.13 -13.40 -5.14
CA ARG A 158 6.39 -12.93 -3.77
C ARG A 158 7.34 -11.76 -3.79
N ALA A 159 7.02 -10.75 -2.99
CA ALA A 159 7.90 -9.64 -2.68
C ALA A 159 8.02 -9.45 -1.16
N GLU A 160 9.13 -8.84 -0.73
CA GLU A 160 9.29 -8.39 0.65
C GLU A 160 10.06 -7.07 0.71
N ASN A 161 9.72 -6.24 1.69
CA ASN A 161 10.43 -5.00 1.98
C ASN A 161 10.47 -4.78 3.50
N SER A 162 11.47 -4.04 3.99
CA SER A 162 11.62 -3.72 5.40
C SER A 162 12.15 -2.31 5.64
N LEU A 163 11.81 -1.78 6.81
CA LEU A 163 12.24 -0.48 7.30
C LEU A 163 12.71 -0.62 8.75
N GLN A 164 13.89 -0.09 9.05
CA GLN A 164 14.42 -0.07 10.41
C GLN A 164 14.30 1.31 11.02
N PHE A 165 13.88 1.36 12.28
CA PHE A 165 13.77 2.58 13.06
C PHE A 165 14.13 2.35 14.52
N MET A 166 14.57 3.40 15.20
CA MET A 166 14.89 3.41 16.62
C MET A 166 13.94 4.36 17.33
N VAL A 167 13.36 3.92 18.43
CA VAL A 167 12.56 4.80 19.28
C VAL A 167 13.51 5.64 20.13
N ASP A 168 13.37 6.95 20.08
CA ASP A 168 14.13 7.91 20.88
C ASP A 168 13.15 8.93 21.46
N ALA A 169 12.45 8.56 22.54
CA ALA A 169 11.43 9.42 23.16
C ALA A 169 11.96 10.75 23.73
N ARG A 170 13.27 10.99 23.65
CA ARG A 170 13.92 12.27 24.02
C ARG A 170 14.25 13.13 22.80
N ALA A 171 14.14 12.58 21.59
CA ALA A 171 14.31 13.33 20.37
C ALA A 171 13.18 14.38 20.22
N PRO A 172 13.46 15.55 19.65
CA PRO A 172 12.40 16.48 19.29
C PRO A 172 11.58 15.88 18.15
N ASP A 173 10.26 16.12 18.18
CA ASP A 173 9.42 15.85 17.03
C ASP A 173 9.74 16.85 15.92
N VAL A 174 9.98 16.32 14.72
CA VAL A 174 10.32 17.08 13.51
C VAL A 174 9.28 16.89 12.41
N ASN A 175 8.30 16.01 12.63
CA ASN A 175 7.29 15.68 11.64
C ASN A 175 6.04 16.52 11.87
N PRO A 176 5.59 17.31 10.87
CA PRO A 176 4.39 18.10 11.03
C PRO A 176 3.14 17.21 11.02
N PRO A 177 2.09 17.59 11.77
CA PRO A 177 0.80 16.91 11.69
C PRO A 177 0.19 17.09 10.28
N GLN A 178 -0.55 16.07 9.83
CA GLN A 178 -1.27 16.07 8.57
C GLN A 178 -2.78 16.20 8.80
N ILE A 179 -3.45 16.85 7.84
CA ILE A 179 -4.90 17.03 7.82
C ILE A 179 -5.48 16.36 6.57
N ALA A 180 -6.48 15.51 6.76
CA ALA A 180 -7.19 14.82 5.69
C ALA A 180 -8.70 15.04 5.80
N PHE A 181 -9.35 15.37 4.68
CA PHE A 181 -10.80 15.51 4.62
C PHE A 181 -11.43 14.13 4.37
N VAL A 182 -12.23 13.67 5.33
CA VAL A 182 -13.04 12.45 5.24
C VAL A 182 -14.36 12.74 4.51
N SER A 183 -14.89 13.96 4.65
CA SER A 183 -16.07 14.44 3.94
C SER A 183 -15.97 15.95 3.72
N PRO A 184 -16.39 16.47 2.54
CA PRO A 184 -16.94 15.73 1.40
C PRO A 184 -15.87 14.94 0.61
N SER A 185 -16.25 13.79 0.04
CA SER A 185 -15.40 13.06 -0.92
C SER A 185 -15.49 13.70 -2.32
N SER A 186 -14.69 13.23 -3.28
CA SER A 186 -14.71 13.76 -4.66
C SER A 186 -16.10 13.73 -5.31
N GLU A 187 -16.98 12.81 -4.94
CA GLU A 187 -18.39 12.77 -5.41
C GLU A 187 -19.30 13.76 -4.68
N GLY A 188 -18.96 14.15 -3.44
CA GLY A 188 -19.68 15.14 -2.64
C GLY A 188 -19.32 16.61 -2.94
N MET A 189 -18.40 16.86 -3.88
CA MET A 189 -17.97 18.21 -4.27
C MET A 189 -19.07 19.00 -5.01
N LEU A 190 -20.12 18.33 -5.51
CA LEU A 190 -21.30 18.96 -6.08
C LEU A 190 -22.52 18.59 -5.23
N THR A 191 -23.04 19.54 -4.46
CA THR A 191 -24.20 19.33 -3.59
C THR A 191 -25.24 20.43 -3.76
N ALA A 192 -26.52 20.06 -3.69
CA ALA A 192 -27.64 20.99 -3.56
C ALA A 192 -28.04 21.21 -2.09
N ASP A 193 -27.47 20.44 -1.16
CA ASP A 193 -27.66 20.62 0.28
C ASP A 193 -26.76 21.75 0.80
N PRO A 194 -27.32 22.87 1.30
CA PRO A 194 -26.52 23.96 1.86
C PRO A 194 -25.89 23.62 3.21
N ARG A 195 -26.17 22.44 3.80
CA ARG A 195 -25.60 21.97 5.08
C ARG A 195 -24.48 20.97 4.82
N LEU A 196 -23.29 21.48 4.55
CA LEU A 196 -22.12 20.63 4.35
C LEU A 196 -21.58 20.12 5.69
N GLU A 197 -21.55 18.79 5.87
CA GLU A 197 -20.84 18.16 6.98
C GLU A 197 -19.35 17.98 6.61
N LEU A 198 -18.49 18.78 7.25
CA LEU A 198 -17.04 18.64 7.15
C LEU A 198 -16.56 17.61 8.18
N LYS A 199 -16.07 16.48 7.70
CA LYS A 199 -15.35 15.51 8.54
C LYS A 199 -13.89 15.57 8.20
N VAL A 200 -13.06 15.77 9.21
CA VAL A 200 -11.61 15.88 9.08
C VAL A 200 -10.95 14.91 10.04
N LYS A 201 -9.90 14.27 9.55
CA LYS A 201 -9.00 13.45 10.35
C LYS A 201 -7.64 14.15 10.41
N LEU A 202 -7.14 14.30 11.63
CA LEU A 202 -5.80 14.78 11.89
C LEU A 202 -4.96 13.57 12.25
N ASP A 203 -3.85 13.40 11.55
CA ASP A 203 -2.93 12.29 11.76
C ASP A 203 -1.54 12.87 11.96
N ASP A 204 -0.86 12.41 13.01
CA ASP A 204 0.55 12.67 13.24
C ASP A 204 1.25 11.33 13.39
N ASN A 205 2.18 11.06 12.48
CA ASN A 205 2.87 9.78 12.43
C ASN A 205 3.90 9.61 13.56
N GLU A 206 4.25 10.66 14.32
CA GLU A 206 5.37 10.57 15.27
C GLU A 206 5.21 11.21 16.66
N SER A 207 4.08 11.87 17.00
CA SER A 207 3.54 12.16 18.37
C SER A 207 3.26 13.64 18.69
N GLY A 208 3.43 14.57 17.76
CA GLY A 208 3.25 16.01 18.01
C GLY A 208 1.79 16.46 18.13
N PHE A 209 0.83 15.73 17.56
CA PHE A 209 -0.58 16.13 17.62
C PHE A 209 -1.29 15.52 18.83
N ASN A 210 -1.26 16.26 19.95
CA ASN A 210 -2.08 15.92 21.09
C ASN A 210 -3.46 16.57 20.94
N ILE A 211 -4.47 15.75 20.60
CA ILE A 211 -5.86 16.20 20.43
C ILE A 211 -6.47 16.82 21.71
N ASP A 212 -5.88 16.57 22.88
CA ASP A 212 -6.28 17.11 24.18
C ASP A 212 -5.42 18.30 24.65
N SER A 213 -4.41 18.65 23.86
CA SER A 213 -3.55 19.84 23.97
C SER A 213 -4.10 20.98 23.10
N VAL A 214 -3.54 22.18 23.24
CA VAL A 214 -3.97 23.43 22.57
C VAL A 214 -3.62 23.46 21.07
N ASP A 215 -3.30 22.32 20.48
CA ASP A 215 -2.94 22.18 19.07
C ASP A 215 -4.20 22.32 18.21
N PHE A 216 -4.31 23.47 17.52
CA PHE A 216 -5.49 23.79 16.73
C PHE A 216 -5.24 23.50 15.24
N ALA A 217 -6.15 22.75 14.62
CA ALA A 217 -6.29 22.73 13.17
C ALA A 217 -7.15 23.92 12.74
N SER A 218 -6.68 24.69 11.76
CA SER A 218 -7.48 25.73 11.12
C SER A 218 -7.98 25.21 9.78
N ILE A 219 -9.27 25.31 9.55
CA ILE A 219 -9.90 25.06 8.25
C ILE A 219 -10.41 26.39 7.75
N VAL A 220 -10.08 26.73 6.50
CA VAL A 220 -10.59 27.92 5.82
C VAL A 220 -11.49 27.45 4.70
N LEU A 221 -12.76 27.89 4.73
CA LEU A 221 -13.65 27.80 3.58
C LEU A 221 -13.60 29.14 2.86
N SER A 222 -13.31 29.14 1.57
CA SER A 222 -13.30 30.37 0.76
C SER A 222 -14.20 30.22 -0.45
N ASP A 223 -14.74 31.35 -0.92
CA ASP A 223 -15.44 31.40 -2.21
C ASP A 223 -14.47 31.46 -3.40
N ALA A 224 -15.03 31.59 -4.61
CA ALA A 224 -14.26 31.67 -5.85
C ALA A 224 -13.33 32.89 -5.92
N ASP A 225 -13.58 33.94 -5.11
CA ASP A 225 -12.79 35.16 -5.01
C ASP A 225 -11.80 35.12 -3.83
N ALA A 226 -11.62 33.93 -3.23
CA ALA A 226 -10.79 33.68 -2.06
C ALA A 226 -11.24 34.39 -0.77
N GLN A 227 -12.48 34.89 -0.71
CA GLN A 227 -13.02 35.48 0.52
C GLN A 227 -13.41 34.38 1.50
N SER A 228 -12.97 34.52 2.75
CA SER A 228 -13.26 33.55 3.81
C SER A 228 -14.75 33.53 4.15
N VAL A 229 -15.37 32.37 4.05
CA VAL A 229 -16.73 32.10 4.51
C VAL A 229 -16.67 31.69 5.98
N MET A 230 -17.51 32.31 6.81
CA MET A 230 -17.60 31.99 8.23
C MET A 230 -18.07 30.54 8.42
N ILE A 231 -17.21 29.71 9.02
CA ILE A 231 -17.58 28.40 9.53
C ILE A 231 -17.95 28.51 11.01
N SER A 232 -19.05 27.87 11.41
CA SER A 232 -19.36 27.69 12.83
C SER A 232 -18.24 26.89 13.50
N GLN A 233 -18.03 27.09 14.81
CA GLN A 233 -16.96 26.44 15.56
C GLN A 233 -16.85 24.95 15.24
N LEU A 234 -15.63 24.50 14.92
CA LEU A 234 -15.30 23.09 14.77
C LEU A 234 -15.35 22.45 16.17
N SER A 235 -16.28 21.53 16.37
CA SER A 235 -16.37 20.74 17.60
C SER A 235 -15.70 19.38 17.39
N LYS A 236 -15.04 18.85 18.43
CA LYS A 236 -14.62 17.44 18.46
C LYS A 236 -15.85 16.56 18.18
N SER A 237 -15.76 15.59 17.29
CA SER A 237 -16.81 14.58 17.13
C SER A 237 -16.89 13.76 18.41
N SER A 238 -18.07 13.68 19.02
CA SER A 238 -18.31 12.76 20.14
C SER A 238 -18.14 11.32 19.67
N ASN A 239 -17.32 10.53 20.36
CA ASN A 239 -17.28 9.06 20.22
C ASN A 239 -18.61 8.43 20.67
#